data_AF-A0A974P5L1-F1
#
_entry.id   AF-A0A974P5L1-F1
#
_cell.length_a   1.000
_cell.length_b   1.000
_cell.length_c   1.000
_cell.angle_alpha   90.00
_cell.angle_beta   90.00
_cell.angle_gamma   90.00
#
_symmetry.space_group_name_H-M   'P 1'
#
loop_
_entity.id
_entity.type
_entity.pdbx_description
1 polymer ?
#
loop_
_entity_poly.entity_id
_entity_poly.type
_entity_poly.pdbx_seq_one_letter_code
_entity_poly.pdbx_strand_id
1 'polypeptide(L)'
;MKDEISPAIASGPIEVVIVGDVTVEKATELVAATFGALPQRAAPTPADPAKRQVAFPAGVATPVQRTHKGRADQAIGYLAWPTTGFFANPQKARDTAVMGEVLELRLIDELRETQGATYSPQVSYNHSMVWPTWGYVSANVEIPPEKLPAFFADVRKIAADMRTKDISPDELERAKKPRIDQFEKARETNGYWLNELSGAQADPRRLDATRAILPGTERVTIADVRRAAQDVLVDDRMWMLEVKPGSNSTAHPGEGRHPGHRAPGHRMARSVSHRIPSLAIWAPAFAGVSGGWAHNLNLTGSNPVPAPKIIFGHTPKRRRGPHRREPLRNLKPTDRP
;
A
#
# COMPACT_ATOMS: atom_id res chain seq x y z
N MET A 1 15.06 -4.21 -24.98
CA MET A 1 13.69 -4.63 -24.60
C MET A 1 13.26 -5.99 -25.17
N LYS A 2 13.15 -6.21 -26.50
CA LYS A 2 12.72 -7.53 -27.03
C LYS A 2 13.61 -8.68 -26.55
N ASP A 3 14.93 -8.51 -26.67
CA ASP A 3 15.90 -9.54 -26.28
C ASP A 3 15.93 -9.77 -24.75
N GLU A 4 15.56 -8.75 -23.97
CA GLU A 4 15.50 -8.86 -22.50
C GLU A 4 14.30 -9.69 -22.02
N ILE A 5 13.15 -9.61 -22.70
CA ILE A 5 11.91 -10.29 -22.27
C ILE A 5 11.70 -11.64 -22.97
N SER A 6 12.31 -11.86 -24.14
CA SER A 6 12.11 -13.07 -24.95
C SER A 6 12.41 -14.38 -24.18
N PRO A 7 13.49 -14.49 -23.39
CA PRO A 7 13.77 -15.71 -22.64
C PRO A 7 12.67 -16.05 -21.61
N ALA A 8 12.17 -15.04 -20.91
CA ALA A 8 11.11 -15.19 -19.92
C ALA A 8 9.78 -15.62 -20.55
N ILE A 9 9.42 -15.03 -21.70
CA ILE A 9 8.21 -15.43 -22.45
C ILE A 9 8.35 -16.85 -23.01
N ALA A 10 9.52 -17.20 -23.54
CA ALA A 10 9.75 -18.47 -24.22
C ALA A 10 9.81 -19.67 -23.26
N SER A 11 10.33 -19.50 -22.04
CA SER A 11 10.64 -20.62 -21.14
C SER A 11 10.34 -20.37 -19.66
N GLY A 12 10.01 -19.14 -19.28
CA GLY A 12 9.76 -18.77 -17.91
C GLY A 12 8.53 -19.47 -17.29
N PRO A 13 8.47 -19.51 -15.95
CA PRO A 13 7.32 -20.04 -15.23
C PRO A 13 6.05 -19.24 -15.58
N ILE A 14 4.91 -19.92 -15.58
CA ILE A 14 3.59 -19.33 -15.83
C ILE A 14 2.72 -19.59 -14.60
N GLU A 15 2.08 -18.54 -14.10
CA GLU A 15 0.99 -18.60 -13.14
C GLU A 15 -0.28 -18.13 -13.84
N VAL A 16 -1.37 -18.86 -13.64
CA VAL A 16 -2.69 -18.51 -14.19
C VAL A 16 -3.65 -18.32 -13.02
N VAL A 17 -4.15 -17.09 -12.89
CA VAL A 17 -5.17 -16.74 -11.90
C VAL A 17 -6.50 -16.51 -12.62
N ILE A 18 -7.54 -17.20 -12.18
CA ILE A 18 -8.89 -17.10 -12.73
C ILE A 18 -9.81 -16.65 -11.61
N VAL A 19 -10.55 -15.56 -11.85
CA VAL A 19 -11.54 -15.00 -10.92
C VAL A 19 -12.78 -14.65 -11.72
N GLY A 20 -13.93 -15.16 -11.28
CA GLY A 20 -15.23 -14.86 -11.88
C GLY A 20 -16.24 -15.96 -11.63
N ASP A 21 -17.37 -15.88 -12.33
CA ASP A 21 -18.39 -16.91 -12.34
C ASP A 21 -17.98 -18.08 -13.25
N VAL A 22 -17.19 -19.00 -12.71
CA VAL A 22 -16.70 -20.18 -13.42
C VAL A 22 -16.48 -21.31 -12.42
N THR A 23 -16.85 -22.54 -12.80
CA THR A 23 -16.56 -23.71 -11.97
C THR A 23 -15.09 -24.10 -12.07
N VAL A 24 -14.58 -24.81 -11.07
CA VAL A 24 -13.19 -25.31 -11.07
C VAL A 24 -12.96 -26.22 -12.27
N GLU A 25 -13.94 -27.06 -12.61
CA GLU A 25 -13.88 -27.98 -13.74
C GLU A 25 -13.78 -27.22 -15.06
N LYS A 26 -14.60 -26.17 -15.24
CA LYS A 26 -14.57 -25.39 -16.47
C LYS A 26 -13.28 -24.59 -16.61
N ALA A 27 -12.81 -24.00 -15.52
CA ALA A 27 -11.52 -23.31 -15.49
C ALA A 27 -10.37 -24.28 -15.83
N THR A 28 -10.38 -25.50 -15.28
CA THR A 28 -9.37 -26.52 -15.55
C THR A 28 -9.38 -26.96 -17.01
N GLU A 29 -10.56 -27.21 -17.59
CA GLU A 29 -10.72 -27.56 -19.01
C GLU A 29 -10.13 -26.46 -19.92
N LEU A 30 -10.48 -25.19 -19.69
CA LEU A 30 -10.01 -24.06 -20.49
C LEU A 30 -8.50 -23.85 -20.37
N VAL A 31 -7.94 -23.98 -19.16
CA VAL A 31 -6.49 -23.88 -18.94
C VAL A 31 -5.77 -25.04 -19.61
N ALA A 32 -6.27 -26.27 -19.48
CA ALA A 32 -5.67 -27.45 -20.09
C ALA A 32 -5.62 -27.34 -21.62
N ALA A 33 -6.70 -26.85 -22.25
CA ALA A 33 -6.78 -26.65 -23.70
C ALA A 33 -5.89 -25.51 -24.22
N THR A 34 -5.40 -24.60 -23.35
CA THR A 34 -4.62 -23.42 -23.73
C THR A 34 -3.21 -23.48 -23.14
N PHE A 35 -3.00 -22.96 -21.94
CA PHE A 35 -1.70 -22.92 -21.27
C PHE A 35 -1.16 -24.31 -20.95
N GLY A 36 -2.04 -25.30 -20.71
CA GLY A 36 -1.68 -26.69 -20.49
C GLY A 36 -1.21 -27.42 -21.76
N ALA A 37 -1.48 -26.88 -22.95
CA ALA A 37 -0.97 -27.41 -24.21
C ALA A 37 0.45 -26.91 -24.54
N LEU A 38 1.00 -25.98 -23.74
CA LEU A 38 2.37 -25.51 -23.91
C LEU A 38 3.39 -26.56 -23.44
N PRO A 39 4.61 -26.58 -24.01
CA PRO A 39 5.70 -27.37 -23.47
C PRO A 39 5.94 -27.08 -21.98
N GLN A 40 6.40 -28.09 -21.24
CA GLN A 40 6.70 -27.97 -19.81
C GLN A 40 7.65 -26.79 -19.55
N ARG A 41 7.25 -25.90 -18.65
CA ARG A 41 8.02 -24.71 -18.25
C ARG A 41 8.90 -24.99 -17.03
N ALA A 42 9.94 -24.18 -16.87
CA ALA A 42 10.78 -24.24 -15.68
C ALA A 42 9.96 -23.88 -14.42
N ALA A 43 10.29 -24.50 -13.29
CA ALA A 43 9.74 -24.11 -12.00
C ALA A 43 10.21 -22.68 -11.64
N PRO A 44 9.40 -21.91 -10.89
CA PRO A 44 9.83 -20.62 -10.36
C PRO A 44 11.13 -20.76 -9.58
N THR A 45 12.15 -19.99 -9.94
CA THR A 45 13.40 -19.93 -9.17
C THR A 45 13.29 -18.83 -8.13
N PRO A 46 13.55 -19.10 -6.84
CA PRO A 46 13.55 -18.06 -5.83
C PRO A 46 14.52 -16.94 -6.19
N ALA A 47 14.12 -15.69 -5.95
CA ALA A 47 15.01 -14.55 -6.16
C ALA A 47 16.23 -14.64 -5.24
N ASP A 48 17.40 -14.37 -5.81
CA ASP A 48 18.66 -14.26 -5.10
C ASP A 48 18.52 -13.33 -3.88
N PRO A 49 18.77 -13.81 -2.65
CA PRO A 49 18.72 -12.98 -1.45
C PRO A 49 19.63 -11.76 -1.51
N ALA A 50 20.79 -11.85 -2.19
CA ALA A 50 21.72 -10.72 -2.32
C ALA A 50 21.10 -9.57 -3.14
N LYS A 51 20.28 -9.89 -4.14
CA LYS A 51 19.55 -8.90 -4.96
C LYS A 51 18.34 -8.28 -4.25
N ARG A 52 18.03 -8.73 -3.03
CA ARG A 52 16.94 -8.21 -2.20
C ARG A 52 17.42 -7.24 -1.12
N GLN A 53 18.69 -6.85 -1.16
CA GLN A 53 19.23 -5.81 -0.28
C GLN A 53 18.98 -4.44 -0.91
N VAL A 54 18.09 -3.67 -0.28
CA VAL A 54 17.82 -2.28 -0.62
C VAL A 54 17.91 -1.45 0.65
N ALA A 55 18.46 -0.25 0.55
CA ALA A 55 18.64 0.67 1.66
C ALA A 55 17.62 1.81 1.59
N PHE A 56 17.20 2.28 2.76
CA PHE A 56 16.49 3.55 2.90
C PHE A 56 17.51 4.68 3.13
N PRO A 57 17.30 5.90 2.61
CA PRO A 57 18.16 7.03 2.94
C PRO A 57 18.30 7.25 4.45
N ALA A 58 19.48 7.65 4.91
CA ALA A 58 19.67 8.01 6.31
C ALA A 58 18.81 9.24 6.68
N GLY A 59 18.41 9.33 7.95
CA GLY A 59 17.72 10.53 8.46
C GLY A 59 18.59 11.78 8.32
N VAL A 60 17.95 12.94 8.21
CA VAL A 60 18.63 14.22 8.01
C VAL A 60 18.10 15.25 9.01
N ALA A 61 18.98 16.10 9.56
CA ALA A 61 18.57 17.18 10.46
C ALA A 61 17.88 18.32 9.70
N THR A 62 18.35 18.59 8.49
CA THR A 62 17.83 19.63 7.58
C THR A 62 17.27 18.99 6.31
N PRO A 63 16.11 19.43 5.78
CA PRO A 63 15.55 18.90 4.55
C PRO A 63 16.52 19.00 3.38
N VAL A 64 16.59 17.93 2.58
CA VAL A 64 17.28 17.97 1.28
C VAL A 64 16.55 18.97 0.39
N GLN A 65 17.27 19.94 -0.18
CA GLN A 65 16.66 20.96 -1.03
C GLN A 65 16.68 20.56 -2.50
N ARG A 66 15.54 20.72 -3.18
CA ARG A 66 15.40 20.62 -4.64
C ARG A 66 14.59 21.80 -5.16
N THR A 67 14.63 22.01 -6.47
CA THR A 67 13.88 23.10 -7.11
C THR A 67 12.98 22.61 -8.24
N HIS A 68 11.89 23.33 -8.49
CA HIS A 68 11.00 23.12 -9.64
C HIS A 68 10.82 24.40 -10.46
N LYS A 69 10.32 24.26 -11.69
CA LYS A 69 10.03 25.37 -12.60
C LYS A 69 8.56 25.83 -12.59
N GLY A 70 7.75 25.25 -11.70
CA GLY A 70 6.34 25.61 -11.50
C GLY A 70 6.16 26.98 -10.83
N ARG A 71 4.96 27.20 -10.28
CA ARG A 71 4.56 28.49 -9.69
C ARG A 71 5.45 28.89 -8.51
N ALA A 72 5.72 30.19 -8.37
CA ALA A 72 6.57 30.72 -7.31
C ALA A 72 5.94 30.66 -5.89
N ASP A 73 4.63 30.44 -5.80
CA ASP A 73 3.88 30.36 -4.55
C ASP A 73 3.62 28.91 -4.10
N GLN A 74 4.27 27.93 -4.73
CA GLN A 74 4.11 26.52 -4.43
C GLN A 74 5.44 25.89 -4.05
N ALA A 75 5.40 24.99 -3.07
CA ALA A 75 6.50 24.14 -2.69
C ALA A 75 5.96 22.80 -2.18
N ILE A 76 6.78 21.75 -2.26
CA ILE A 76 6.45 20.43 -1.72
C ILE A 76 7.33 20.18 -0.51
N GLY A 77 6.68 19.88 0.62
CA GLY A 77 7.32 19.28 1.78
C GLY A 77 7.09 17.79 1.77
N TYR A 78 8.15 16.99 1.93
CA TYR A 78 8.07 15.55 2.01
C TYR A 78 8.97 15.05 3.13
N LEU A 79 8.50 14.06 3.88
CA LEU A 79 9.28 13.35 4.87
C LEU A 79 8.90 11.88 4.91
N ALA A 80 9.82 11.04 5.34
CA ALA A 80 9.57 9.62 5.49
C ALA A 80 10.43 8.98 6.58
N TRP A 81 9.84 8.01 7.26
CA TRP A 81 10.50 7.12 8.21
C TRP A 81 10.62 5.71 7.61
N PRO A 82 11.79 5.07 7.70
CA PRO A 82 11.97 3.70 7.24
C PRO A 82 11.17 2.71 8.11
N THR A 83 10.63 1.69 7.46
CA THR A 83 10.05 0.50 8.11
C THR A 83 10.63 -0.77 7.47
N THR A 84 10.08 -1.93 7.83
CA THR A 84 10.48 -3.23 7.28
C THR A 84 9.47 -3.73 6.26
N GLY A 85 9.85 -4.77 5.51
CA GLY A 85 8.95 -5.49 4.64
C GLY A 85 7.79 -6.14 5.40
N PHE A 86 6.69 -6.36 4.68
CA PHE A 86 5.42 -6.85 5.22
C PHE A 86 5.57 -8.19 5.96
N PHE A 87 6.32 -9.13 5.39
CA PHE A 87 6.45 -10.49 5.93
C PHE A 87 7.41 -10.60 7.13
N ALA A 88 8.12 -9.53 7.50
CA ALA A 88 8.91 -9.54 8.74
C ALA A 88 7.99 -9.64 9.97
N ASN A 89 6.87 -8.92 9.95
CA ASN A 89 5.79 -9.04 10.92
C ASN A 89 4.50 -8.46 10.31
N PRO A 90 3.63 -9.30 9.73
CA PRO A 90 2.41 -8.82 9.08
C PRO A 90 1.47 -8.05 10.01
N GLN A 91 1.42 -8.38 11.30
CA GLN A 91 0.58 -7.61 12.22
C GLN A 91 1.16 -6.22 12.45
N LYS A 92 2.47 -6.11 12.71
CA LYS A 92 3.12 -4.81 12.91
C LYS A 92 2.93 -3.89 11.70
N ALA A 93 2.88 -4.44 10.48
CA ALA A 93 2.52 -3.68 9.28
C ALA A 93 1.08 -3.12 9.36
N ARG A 94 0.11 -3.88 9.83
CA ARG A 94 -1.27 -3.40 10.05
C ARG A 94 -1.35 -2.36 11.16
N ASP A 95 -0.64 -2.57 12.27
CA ASP A 95 -0.54 -1.60 13.37
C ASP A 95 0.05 -0.27 12.85
N THR A 96 1.09 -0.35 12.01
CA THR A 96 1.73 0.82 11.36
C THR A 96 0.80 1.52 10.39
N ALA A 97 -0.01 0.78 9.62
CA ALA A 97 -0.97 1.36 8.70
C ALA A 97 -2.05 2.15 9.44
N VAL A 98 -2.61 1.60 10.53
CA VAL A 98 -3.60 2.32 11.37
C VAL A 98 -2.96 3.53 12.05
N MET A 99 -1.71 3.40 12.52
CA MET A 99 -0.94 4.54 13.03
C MET A 99 -0.77 5.64 11.96
N GLY A 100 -0.54 5.26 10.70
CA GLY A 100 -0.47 6.19 9.57
C GLY A 100 -1.77 6.96 9.34
N GLU A 101 -2.94 6.31 9.46
CA GLU A 101 -4.23 7.01 9.36
C GLU A 101 -4.43 8.02 10.50
N VAL A 102 -4.03 7.67 11.73
CA VAL A 102 -4.08 8.58 12.87
C VAL A 102 -3.19 9.80 12.63
N LEU A 103 -1.97 9.57 12.12
CA LEU A 103 -1.06 10.65 11.74
C LEU A 103 -1.69 11.56 10.68
N GLU A 104 -2.37 10.99 9.69
CA GLU A 104 -3.08 11.75 8.66
C GLU A 104 -4.21 12.61 9.23
N LEU A 105 -5.06 12.03 10.07
CA LEU A 105 -6.15 12.74 10.73
C LEU A 105 -5.62 13.94 11.54
N ARG A 106 -4.58 13.72 12.36
CA ARG A 106 -3.96 14.79 13.16
C ARG A 106 -3.31 15.88 12.31
N LEU A 107 -2.68 15.51 11.20
CA LEU A 107 -2.10 16.49 10.27
C LEU A 107 -3.19 17.31 9.58
N ILE A 108 -4.29 16.69 9.16
CA ILE A 108 -5.42 17.39 8.58
C ILE A 108 -5.99 18.39 9.58
N ASP A 109 -6.18 17.99 10.83
CA ASP A 109 -6.74 18.85 11.88
C ASP A 109 -5.79 20.02 12.22
N GLU A 110 -4.49 19.76 12.43
CA GLU A 110 -3.51 20.82 12.70
C GLU A 110 -3.40 21.81 11.54
N LEU A 111 -3.36 21.36 10.27
CA LEU A 111 -3.28 22.26 9.12
C LEU A 111 -4.56 23.08 8.92
N ARG A 112 -5.73 22.51 9.23
CA ARG A 112 -7.01 23.25 9.20
C ARG A 112 -7.05 24.36 10.23
N GLU A 113 -6.58 24.10 11.45
CA GLU A 113 -6.58 25.06 12.56
C GLU A 113 -5.56 26.18 12.36
N THR A 114 -4.35 25.85 11.89
CA THR A 114 -3.22 26.79 11.88
C THR A 114 -3.01 27.50 10.55
N GLN A 115 -3.36 26.88 9.41
CA GLN A 115 -2.93 27.34 8.09
C GLN A 115 -4.07 27.56 7.08
N GLY A 116 -5.31 27.28 7.48
CA GLY A 116 -6.52 27.43 6.67
C GLY A 116 -6.81 26.20 5.80
N ALA A 117 -8.10 26.00 5.49
CA ALA A 117 -8.65 24.76 4.91
C ALA A 117 -8.20 24.40 3.47
N THR A 118 -7.20 25.07 2.89
CA THR A 118 -6.85 24.92 1.46
C THR A 118 -5.75 23.88 1.19
N TYR A 119 -4.96 23.49 2.20
CA TYR A 119 -3.88 22.52 2.01
C TYR A 119 -4.31 21.13 2.49
N SER A 120 -3.97 20.11 1.69
CA SER A 120 -4.32 18.72 1.97
C SER A 120 -3.04 17.92 2.20
N PRO A 121 -2.62 17.70 3.45
CA PRO A 121 -1.51 16.81 3.71
C PRO A 121 -1.93 15.38 3.36
N GLN A 122 -0.97 14.56 2.95
CA GLN A 122 -1.19 13.15 2.66
C GLN A 122 -0.17 12.31 3.41
N VAL A 123 -0.65 11.28 4.11
CA VAL A 123 0.21 10.22 4.65
C VAL A 123 0.16 9.02 3.72
N SER A 124 1.26 8.29 3.63
CA SER A 124 1.33 7.04 2.88
C SER A 124 2.24 6.07 3.61
N TYR A 125 1.96 4.78 3.48
CA TYR A 125 2.81 3.73 4.01
C TYR A 125 2.97 2.63 2.99
N ASN A 126 4.16 2.05 2.94
CA ASN A 126 4.48 0.92 2.08
C ASN A 126 5.18 -0.14 2.92
N HIS A 127 4.71 -1.38 2.79
CA HIS A 127 5.34 -2.54 3.40
C HIS A 127 5.73 -3.50 2.27
N SER A 128 7.01 -3.55 1.92
CA SER A 128 7.43 -4.36 0.77
C SER A 128 7.14 -5.83 1.00
N MET A 129 6.48 -6.47 0.02
CA MET A 129 6.31 -7.92 -0.01
C MET A 129 7.53 -8.64 -0.59
N VAL A 130 8.46 -7.90 -1.20
CA VAL A 130 9.64 -8.44 -1.90
C VAL A 130 10.92 -8.24 -1.10
N TRP A 131 11.12 -7.04 -0.56
CA TRP A 131 12.33 -6.62 0.16
C TRP A 131 12.09 -6.66 1.67
N PRO A 132 12.68 -7.62 2.41
CA PRO A 132 12.39 -7.81 3.83
C PRO A 132 12.75 -6.62 4.72
N THR A 133 13.73 -5.81 4.31
CA THR A 133 14.26 -4.68 5.09
C THR A 133 13.77 -3.33 4.56
N TRP A 134 12.72 -3.32 3.73
CA TRP A 134 12.26 -2.10 3.08
C TRP A 134 10.77 -1.87 3.24
N GLY A 135 10.48 -0.65 3.66
CA GLY A 135 9.16 -0.07 3.77
C GLY A 135 9.32 1.35 4.27
N TYR A 136 8.22 2.10 4.30
CA TYR A 136 8.24 3.44 4.87
C TYR A 136 6.86 3.87 5.34
N VAL A 137 6.83 4.88 6.20
CA VAL A 137 5.70 5.78 6.42
C VAL A 137 6.16 7.16 5.98
N SER A 138 5.37 7.89 5.20
CA SER A 138 5.71 9.21 4.69
C SER A 138 4.57 10.18 4.87
N ALA A 139 4.87 11.46 5.06
CA ALA A 139 3.92 12.55 4.99
C ALA A 139 4.38 13.57 3.95
N ASN A 140 3.44 14.18 3.24
CA ASN A 140 3.74 15.23 2.28
C ASN A 140 2.64 16.26 2.20
N VAL A 141 2.99 17.46 1.75
CA VAL A 141 2.05 18.56 1.53
C VAL A 141 2.57 19.48 0.44
N GLU A 142 1.65 20.08 -0.31
CA GLU A 142 1.92 21.21 -1.21
C GLU A 142 1.44 22.51 -0.56
N ILE A 143 2.37 23.42 -0.25
CA ILE A 143 2.12 24.68 0.48
C ILE A 143 3.05 25.80 -0.01
N PRO A 144 2.77 27.08 0.31
CA PRO A 144 3.71 28.17 0.08
C PRO A 144 5.09 27.89 0.69
N PRO A 145 6.20 28.26 0.01
CA PRO A 145 7.56 27.97 0.47
C PRO A 145 7.86 28.41 1.91
N GLU A 146 7.29 29.52 2.35
CA GLU A 146 7.44 30.10 3.68
C GLU A 146 6.76 29.29 4.79
N LYS A 147 5.81 28.41 4.46
CA LYS A 147 5.09 27.56 5.42
C LYS A 147 5.77 26.21 5.65
N LEU A 148 6.75 25.82 4.83
CA LEU A 148 7.48 24.56 4.97
C LEU A 148 8.11 24.34 6.36
N PRO A 149 8.77 25.34 6.98
CA PRO A 149 9.33 25.16 8.32
C PRO A 149 8.26 24.80 9.37
N ALA A 150 7.09 25.43 9.29
CA ALA A 150 5.97 25.14 10.19
C ALA A 150 5.46 23.71 9.99
N PHE A 151 5.24 23.28 8.73
CA PHE A 151 4.83 21.90 8.44
C PHE A 151 5.77 20.84 9.03
N PHE A 152 7.09 20.99 8.87
CA PHE A 152 8.05 20.04 9.47
C PHE A 152 8.06 20.09 11.00
N ALA A 153 7.75 21.24 11.61
CA ALA A 153 7.62 21.36 13.06
C ALA A 153 6.34 20.66 13.56
N ASP A 154 5.21 20.88 12.88
CA ASP A 154 3.91 20.28 13.18
C ASP A 154 3.97 18.76 13.11
N VAL A 155 4.61 18.21 12.06
CA VAL A 155 4.78 16.76 11.94
C VAL A 155 5.63 16.19 13.08
N ARG A 156 6.72 16.86 13.48
CA ARG A 156 7.54 16.42 14.63
C ARG A 156 6.76 16.46 15.93
N LYS A 157 5.99 17.54 16.16
CA LYS A 157 5.12 17.71 17.34
C LYS A 157 4.10 16.56 17.41
N ILE A 158 3.38 16.30 16.32
CA ILE A 158 2.37 15.24 16.25
C ILE A 158 3.02 13.86 16.44
N ALA A 159 4.14 13.59 15.77
CA ALA A 159 4.89 12.35 15.94
C ALA A 159 5.31 12.14 17.40
N ALA A 160 5.85 13.17 18.05
CA ALA A 160 6.25 13.11 19.46
C ALA A 160 5.04 12.86 20.39
N ASP A 161 3.90 13.50 20.12
CA ASP A 161 2.66 13.27 20.87
C ASP A 161 2.20 11.81 20.74
N MET A 162 2.16 11.26 19.53
CA MET A 162 1.77 9.87 19.27
C MET A 162 2.73 8.84 19.91
N ARG A 163 4.01 9.19 20.10
CA ARG A 163 4.96 8.33 20.83
C ARG A 163 4.70 8.31 22.34
N THR A 164 4.18 9.41 22.88
CA THR A 164 4.17 9.67 24.34
C THR A 164 2.79 9.59 24.96
N LYS A 165 1.72 9.81 24.19
CA LYS A 165 0.33 9.80 24.64
C LYS A 165 -0.48 8.77 23.89
N ASP A 166 -1.46 8.21 24.58
CA ASP A 166 -2.43 7.30 23.98
C ASP A 166 -3.46 8.11 23.16
N ILE A 167 -3.89 7.54 22.03
CA ILE A 167 -5.00 8.07 21.24
C ILE A 167 -6.34 7.79 21.93
N SER A 168 -7.38 8.54 21.57
CA SER A 168 -8.72 8.26 22.09
C SER A 168 -9.37 7.06 21.39
N PRO A 169 -10.37 6.40 22.01
CA PRO A 169 -11.16 5.36 21.34
C PRO A 169 -11.87 5.86 20.07
N ASP A 170 -12.36 7.10 20.07
CA ASP A 170 -12.97 7.73 18.88
C ASP A 170 -11.95 7.90 17.75
N GLU A 171 -10.75 8.37 18.09
CA GLU A 171 -9.67 8.56 17.12
C GLU A 171 -9.24 7.23 16.48
N LEU A 172 -9.15 6.16 17.27
CA LEU A 172 -8.88 4.82 16.77
C LEU A 172 -9.98 4.33 15.81
N GLU A 173 -11.25 4.56 16.16
CA GLU A 173 -12.37 4.14 15.33
C GLU A 173 -12.41 4.90 14.00
N ARG A 174 -12.22 6.22 14.04
CA ARG A 174 -12.14 7.08 12.84
C ARG A 174 -10.99 6.68 11.92
N ALA A 175 -9.87 6.21 12.48
CA ALA A 175 -8.73 5.69 11.72
C ALA A 175 -9.01 4.31 11.09
N LYS A 176 -9.71 3.42 11.81
CA LYS A 176 -9.93 2.02 11.36
C LYS A 176 -11.10 1.86 10.41
N LYS A 177 -12.22 2.51 10.70
CA LYS A 177 -13.50 2.25 10.04
C LYS A 177 -13.42 2.43 8.51
N PRO A 178 -12.89 3.54 7.96
CA PRO A 178 -12.83 3.72 6.50
C PRO A 178 -11.99 2.63 5.82
N ARG A 179 -10.94 2.13 6.48
CA ARG A 179 -10.08 1.06 5.96
C ARG A 179 -10.83 -0.27 5.89
N ILE A 180 -11.54 -0.61 6.96
CA ILE A 180 -12.34 -1.84 7.05
C ILE A 180 -13.40 -1.82 5.94
N ASP A 181 -14.16 -0.73 5.85
CA ASP A 181 -15.19 -0.54 4.82
C ASP A 181 -14.58 -0.65 3.39
N GLN A 182 -13.39 -0.08 3.17
CA GLN A 182 -12.67 -0.18 1.91
C GLN A 182 -12.26 -1.63 1.58
N PHE A 183 -11.78 -2.40 2.56
CA PHE A 183 -11.42 -3.80 2.36
C PHE A 183 -12.64 -4.66 2.08
N GLU A 184 -13.75 -4.45 2.79
CA GLU A 184 -15.01 -5.15 2.54
C GLU A 184 -15.49 -4.92 1.10
N LYS A 185 -15.58 -3.65 0.69
CA LYS A 185 -15.97 -3.29 -0.68
C LYS A 185 -15.01 -3.84 -1.73
N ALA A 186 -13.70 -3.77 -1.49
CA ALA A 186 -12.71 -4.25 -2.46
C ALA A 186 -12.87 -5.76 -2.72
N ARG A 187 -13.15 -6.55 -1.67
CA ARG A 187 -13.34 -8.01 -1.74
C ARG A 187 -14.54 -8.46 -2.58
N GLU A 188 -15.45 -7.56 -2.92
CA GLU A 188 -16.57 -7.85 -3.82
C GLU A 188 -16.17 -7.77 -5.30
N THR A 189 -14.95 -7.31 -5.61
CA THR A 189 -14.50 -7.07 -6.97
C THR A 189 -13.55 -8.15 -7.49
N ASN A 190 -13.69 -8.53 -8.76
CA ASN A 190 -12.74 -9.45 -9.40
C ASN A 190 -11.31 -8.89 -9.41
N GLY A 191 -11.16 -7.57 -9.59
CA GLY A 191 -9.86 -6.90 -9.63
C GLY A 191 -9.06 -7.06 -8.33
N TYR A 192 -9.73 -7.00 -7.17
CA TYR A 192 -9.09 -7.27 -5.89
C TYR A 192 -8.52 -8.69 -5.83
N TRP A 193 -9.32 -9.70 -6.16
CA TRP A 193 -8.87 -11.09 -6.09
C TRP A 193 -7.76 -11.41 -7.10
N LEU A 194 -7.81 -10.82 -8.31
CA LEU A 194 -6.72 -10.95 -9.28
C LEU A 194 -5.40 -10.42 -8.70
N ASN A 195 -5.43 -9.29 -7.99
CA ASN A 195 -4.23 -8.70 -7.38
C ASN A 195 -3.72 -9.51 -6.18
N GLU A 196 -4.62 -9.95 -5.29
CA GLU A 196 -4.26 -10.69 -4.09
C GLU A 196 -3.74 -12.10 -4.37
N LEU A 197 -4.35 -12.80 -5.33
CA LEU A 197 -4.01 -14.19 -5.68
C LEU A 197 -2.81 -14.29 -6.64
N SER A 198 -2.49 -13.22 -7.37
CA SER A 198 -1.28 -13.17 -8.20
C SER A 198 -0.04 -13.40 -7.34
N GLY A 199 0.87 -14.28 -7.75
CA GLY A 199 2.08 -14.66 -7.02
C GLY A 199 1.84 -15.56 -5.80
N ALA A 200 0.59 -15.90 -5.47
CA ALA A 200 0.28 -16.73 -4.30
C ALA A 200 0.68 -18.19 -4.51
N GLN A 201 0.78 -18.66 -5.76
CA GLN A 201 1.35 -19.98 -6.06
C GLN A 201 2.83 -20.06 -5.69
N ALA A 202 3.58 -18.98 -5.88
CA ALA A 202 5.01 -18.90 -5.59
C ALA A 202 5.30 -18.58 -4.11
N ASP A 203 4.43 -17.80 -3.46
CA ASP A 203 4.55 -17.43 -2.05
C ASP A 203 3.24 -17.65 -1.29
N PRO A 204 3.07 -18.80 -0.61
CA PRO A 204 1.82 -19.13 0.08
C PRO A 204 1.50 -18.18 1.24
N ARG A 205 2.49 -17.43 1.76
CA ARG A 205 2.29 -16.42 2.82
C ARG A 205 1.33 -15.32 2.38
N ARG A 206 1.19 -15.08 1.07
CA ARG A 206 0.22 -14.11 0.51
C ARG A 206 -1.21 -14.51 0.83
N LEU A 207 -1.56 -15.80 0.71
CA LEU A 207 -2.91 -16.28 1.03
C LEU A 207 -3.26 -16.05 2.51
N ASP A 208 -2.29 -16.30 3.40
CA ASP A 208 -2.49 -16.06 4.83
C ASP A 208 -2.63 -14.56 5.13
N ALA A 209 -1.86 -13.71 4.44
CA ALA A 209 -1.97 -12.26 4.54
C ALA A 209 -3.36 -11.75 4.10
N THR A 210 -3.85 -12.22 2.94
CA THR A 210 -5.16 -11.88 2.38
C THR A 210 -6.28 -12.33 3.32
N ARG A 211 -6.24 -13.56 3.84
CA ARG A 211 -7.24 -14.05 4.82
C ARG A 211 -7.26 -13.22 6.11
N ALA A 212 -6.09 -12.78 6.56
CA ALA A 212 -5.93 -12.06 7.82
C ALA A 212 -6.09 -10.53 7.70
N ILE A 213 -6.40 -9.99 6.52
CA ILE A 213 -6.41 -8.52 6.31
C ILE A 213 -7.44 -7.81 7.20
N LEU A 214 -8.69 -8.28 7.19
CA LEU A 214 -9.79 -7.74 8.00
C LEU A 214 -9.61 -8.02 9.50
N PRO A 215 -9.55 -9.29 9.96
CA PRO A 215 -9.43 -9.57 11.40
C PRO A 215 -8.13 -9.02 12.00
N GLY A 216 -7.07 -8.92 11.18
CA GLY A 216 -5.81 -8.29 11.59
C GLY A 216 -5.91 -6.77 11.74
N THR A 217 -6.77 -6.11 10.97
CA THR A 217 -7.01 -4.66 11.09
C THR A 217 -7.99 -4.37 12.23
N GLU A 218 -9.05 -5.15 12.36
CA GLU A 218 -10.06 -5.03 13.42
C GLU A 218 -9.48 -5.18 14.83
N ARG A 219 -8.47 -6.05 15.00
CA ARG A 219 -7.85 -6.27 16.32
C ARG A 219 -6.82 -5.22 16.74
N VAL A 220 -6.49 -4.25 15.88
CA VAL A 220 -5.54 -3.19 16.23
C VAL A 220 -6.10 -2.37 17.41
N THR A 221 -5.28 -2.23 18.45
CA THR A 221 -5.61 -1.49 19.69
C THR A 221 -4.87 -0.16 19.79
N ILE A 222 -5.29 0.68 20.73
CA ILE A 222 -4.62 1.95 21.09
C ILE A 222 -3.14 1.70 21.44
N ALA A 223 -2.86 0.66 22.22
CA ALA A 223 -1.50 0.31 22.62
C ALA A 223 -0.63 -0.12 21.42
N ASP A 224 -1.23 -0.79 20.42
CA ASP A 224 -0.53 -1.17 19.20
C ASP A 224 -0.16 0.05 18.36
N VAL A 225 -1.06 1.04 18.26
CA VAL A 225 -0.79 2.31 17.58
C VAL A 225 0.35 3.07 18.26
N ARG A 226 0.33 3.18 19.60
CA ARG A 226 1.41 3.85 20.35
C ARG A 226 2.75 3.14 20.17
N ARG A 227 2.75 1.81 20.24
CA ARG A 227 3.97 1.01 20.00
C ARG A 227 4.48 1.20 18.57
N ALA A 228 3.59 1.21 17.56
CA ALA A 228 3.97 1.50 16.18
C ALA A 228 4.55 2.91 16.03
N ALA A 229 3.98 3.91 16.69
CA ALA A 229 4.50 5.28 16.68
C ALA A 229 5.91 5.35 17.30
N GLN A 230 6.13 4.70 18.45
CA GLN A 230 7.44 4.58 19.10
C GLN A 230 8.46 3.89 18.22
N ASP A 231 8.05 2.82 17.54
CA ASP A 231 8.90 1.99 16.70
C ASP A 231 9.25 2.63 15.35
N VAL A 232 8.39 3.50 14.80
CA VAL A 232 8.50 4.00 13.42
C VAL A 232 8.83 5.48 13.38
N LEU A 233 8.05 6.32 14.06
CA LEU A 233 8.13 7.77 13.97
C LEU A 233 9.31 8.29 14.79
N VAL A 234 10.55 7.97 14.45
CA VAL A 234 11.75 8.38 15.21
C VAL A 234 12.48 9.49 14.44
N ASP A 235 12.71 10.62 15.10
CA ASP A 235 13.23 11.84 14.47
C ASP A 235 14.59 11.61 13.78
N ASP A 236 15.51 10.88 14.43
CA ASP A 236 16.84 10.57 13.87
C ASP A 236 16.81 9.70 12.60
N ARG A 237 15.69 9.00 12.37
CA ARG A 237 15.48 8.19 11.17
C ARG A 237 14.60 8.87 10.12
N MET A 238 14.15 10.10 10.40
CA MET A 238 13.31 10.86 9.49
C MET A 238 14.16 11.43 8.36
N TRP A 239 13.91 10.97 7.14
CA TRP A 239 14.41 11.63 5.95
C TRP A 239 13.45 12.74 5.52
N MET A 240 13.97 13.87 5.06
CA MET A 240 13.17 15.03 4.66
C MET A 240 13.65 15.62 3.34
N LEU A 241 12.70 16.13 2.57
CA LEU A 241 12.89 16.80 1.28
C LEU A 241 11.99 18.03 1.23
N GLU A 242 12.55 19.14 0.76
CA GLU A 242 11.78 20.29 0.31
C GLU A 242 12.05 20.56 -1.18
N VAL A 243 10.99 20.81 -1.93
CA VAL A 243 11.06 21.23 -3.34
C VAL A 243 10.50 22.64 -3.44
N LYS A 244 11.35 23.61 -3.75
CA LYS A 244 10.99 25.03 -3.82
C LYS A 244 11.01 25.56 -5.28
N PRO A 245 10.42 26.73 -5.55
CA PRO A 245 10.58 27.39 -6.83
C PRO A 245 12.05 27.66 -7.15
N GLY A 246 12.46 27.44 -8.39
CA GLY A 246 13.78 27.86 -8.89
C GLY A 246 13.79 29.35 -9.26
N SER A 247 14.97 29.90 -9.54
CA SER A 247 15.15 31.30 -9.97
C SER A 247 14.35 31.68 -11.23
N ASN A 248 13.96 30.69 -12.05
CA ASN A 248 13.21 30.88 -13.29
C ASN A 248 11.72 30.52 -13.15
N SER A 249 11.19 30.44 -11.92
CA SER A 249 9.78 30.17 -11.68
C SER A 249 8.91 31.36 -12.08
N THR A 250 7.79 31.07 -12.76
CA THR A 250 6.89 32.11 -13.25
C THR A 250 6.16 32.79 -12.10
N ALA A 251 6.31 34.12 -11.98
CA ALA A 251 5.48 34.94 -11.10
C ALA A 251 4.03 34.99 -11.62
N HIS A 252 3.06 34.92 -10.73
CA HIS A 252 1.66 35.11 -11.08
C HIS A 252 1.39 36.61 -11.31
N PRO A 253 0.69 37.02 -12.39
CA PRO A 253 0.14 38.37 -12.46
C PRO A 253 -0.92 38.49 -11.36
N GLY A 254 -0.63 39.30 -10.33
CA GLY A 254 -1.60 39.58 -9.28
C GLY A 254 -2.88 40.17 -9.86
N GLU A 255 -4.01 39.72 -9.34
CA GLU A 255 -5.35 40.20 -9.66
C GLU A 255 -5.49 41.66 -9.17
N GLY A 256 -5.03 42.58 -10.02
CA GLY A 256 -5.21 44.01 -9.83
C GLY A 256 -6.67 44.39 -10.07
N ARG A 257 -7.36 44.81 -9.00
CA ARG A 257 -8.59 45.61 -9.11
C ARG A 257 -8.32 46.81 -10.01
N HIS A 258 -9.00 46.89 -11.16
CA HIS A 258 -9.24 48.15 -11.87
C HIS A 258 -10.74 48.31 -12.16
N PRO A 259 -11.28 49.55 -12.10
CA PRO A 259 -12.71 49.83 -12.15
C PRO A 259 -13.25 49.81 -13.58
N GLY A 260 -14.58 49.74 -13.69
CA GLY A 260 -15.28 49.16 -14.83
C GLY A 260 -15.24 49.92 -16.16
N HIS A 261 -15.52 49.18 -17.23
CA HIS A 261 -16.21 49.65 -18.43
C HIS A 261 -16.98 48.49 -19.08
N ARG A 262 -18.19 48.77 -19.57
CA ARG A 262 -19.11 47.82 -20.22
C ARG A 262 -18.76 47.59 -21.70
N ALA A 263 -18.62 46.30 -22.08
CA ALA A 263 -19.11 45.52 -23.26
C ALA A 263 -18.95 46.06 -24.72
N PRO A 264 -19.20 45.27 -25.81
CA PRO A 264 -19.36 43.81 -25.98
C PRO A 264 -18.51 43.21 -27.15
N GLY A 265 -18.41 41.87 -27.25
CA GLY A 265 -17.97 41.23 -28.50
C GLY A 265 -17.54 39.77 -28.37
N HIS A 266 -18.33 38.87 -28.94
CA HIS A 266 -18.08 37.43 -29.00
C HIS A 266 -16.75 37.04 -29.66
N ARG A 267 -15.96 36.20 -28.97
CA ARG A 267 -15.12 35.17 -29.61
C ARG A 267 -14.85 34.02 -28.62
N MET A 268 -15.24 32.82 -29.03
CA MET A 268 -14.87 31.56 -28.38
C MET A 268 -13.34 31.42 -28.34
N ALA A 269 -12.74 31.43 -27.15
CA ALA A 269 -11.37 30.96 -26.94
C ALA A 269 -11.42 29.53 -26.41
N ARG A 270 -10.79 28.60 -27.14
CA ARG A 270 -10.59 27.21 -26.73
C ARG A 270 -9.71 27.17 -25.49
N SER A 271 -10.21 26.56 -24.41
CA SER A 271 -9.45 26.20 -23.23
C SER A 271 -8.41 25.13 -23.60
N VAL A 272 -7.12 25.48 -23.53
CA VAL A 272 -6.02 24.52 -23.58
C VAL A 272 -5.66 24.16 -22.14
N SER A 273 -6.24 23.07 -21.65
CA SER A 273 -5.86 22.45 -20.39
C SER A 273 -4.42 21.92 -20.50
N HIS A 274 -3.47 22.64 -19.91
CA HIS A 274 -2.12 22.13 -19.71
C HIS A 274 -2.13 21.24 -18.46
N ARG A 275 -2.15 19.92 -18.68
CA ARG A 275 -1.87 18.93 -17.63
C ARG A 275 -0.40 19.02 -17.26
N ILE A 276 -0.11 19.24 -15.98
CA ILE A 276 1.23 19.09 -15.41
C ILE A 276 1.58 17.59 -15.44
N PRO A 277 2.74 17.16 -15.98
CA PRO A 277 3.17 15.77 -15.87
C PRO A 277 3.62 15.47 -14.44
N SER A 278 3.09 14.38 -13.89
CA SER A 278 3.40 13.83 -12.58
C SER A 278 4.90 13.60 -12.38
N LEU A 279 5.43 13.94 -11.19
CA LEU A 279 6.73 13.48 -10.71
C LEU A 279 6.69 11.96 -10.48
N ALA A 280 6.88 11.19 -11.54
CA ALA A 280 7.19 9.76 -11.49
C ALA A 280 8.70 9.60 -11.72
N ILE A 281 9.52 9.88 -10.72
CA ILE A 281 10.94 9.55 -10.77
C ILE A 281 11.34 8.98 -9.40
N TRP A 282 11.72 7.69 -9.41
CA TRP A 282 12.09 6.81 -8.29
C TRP A 282 10.95 6.12 -7.52
N ALA A 283 10.20 5.26 -8.22
CA ALA A 283 9.59 4.08 -7.61
C ALA A 283 9.59 2.93 -8.64
N PRO A 284 10.22 1.77 -8.38
CA PRO A 284 9.99 0.58 -9.19
C PRO A 284 8.52 0.20 -9.02
N ALA A 285 7.79 0.14 -10.13
CA ALA A 285 6.39 -0.24 -10.17
C ALA A 285 6.19 -1.66 -9.63
N PHE A 286 5.59 -1.79 -8.44
CA PHE A 286 4.86 -2.99 -8.03
C PHE A 286 3.69 -2.57 -7.14
N ALA A 287 2.48 -2.65 -7.69
CA ALA A 287 1.24 -2.45 -6.99
C ALA A 287 1.00 -3.64 -6.04
N GLY A 288 1.16 -3.39 -4.75
CA GLY A 288 0.79 -4.28 -3.66
C GLY A 288 0.27 -3.43 -2.52
N VAL A 289 -1.06 -3.29 -2.45
CA VAL A 289 -1.85 -2.68 -1.36
C VAL A 289 -1.19 -1.47 -0.69
N SER A 290 -1.04 -0.39 -1.46
CA SER A 290 -1.09 0.98 -0.96
C SER A 290 -2.23 1.67 -1.70
N GLY A 291 -3.44 1.51 -1.17
CA GLY A 291 -4.66 2.12 -1.69
C GLY A 291 -4.70 3.61 -1.38
N GLY A 292 -3.99 4.39 -2.18
CA GLY A 292 -4.16 5.84 -2.29
C GLY A 292 -3.75 6.18 -3.72
N TRP A 293 -4.60 6.88 -4.47
CA TRP A 293 -4.50 7.15 -5.91
C TRP A 293 -5.09 6.11 -6.86
N ALA A 294 -6.40 5.88 -6.74
CA ALA A 294 -7.31 5.86 -7.89
C ALA A 294 -8.73 5.96 -7.34
N HIS A 295 -9.51 6.93 -7.81
CA HIS A 295 -10.96 6.87 -8.13
C HIS A 295 -11.57 8.26 -7.98
N ASN A 296 -11.65 8.98 -9.10
CA ASN A 296 -12.75 9.91 -9.32
C ASN A 296 -13.12 9.91 -10.81
N LEU A 297 -13.80 8.86 -11.25
CA LEU A 297 -14.56 8.79 -12.48
C LEU A 297 -15.69 7.77 -12.26
N ASN A 298 -16.84 8.27 -11.80
CA ASN A 298 -18.06 7.50 -11.65
C ASN A 298 -18.79 7.52 -13.00
N LEU A 299 -18.85 6.38 -13.69
CA LEU A 299 -19.82 6.13 -14.76
C LEU A 299 -20.75 5.04 -14.27
N THR A 300 -22.03 5.38 -14.20
CA THR A 300 -23.16 4.59 -13.71
C THR A 300 -23.39 3.32 -14.52
N GLY A 301 -23.68 2.22 -13.80
CA GLY A 301 -24.59 1.17 -14.26
C GLY A 301 -24.05 -0.25 -14.15
N SER A 302 -24.48 -1.01 -13.13
CA SER A 302 -24.89 -2.43 -13.24
C SER A 302 -25.32 -3.04 -11.89
N ASN A 303 -26.28 -3.96 -11.97
CA ASN A 303 -27.04 -4.61 -10.88
C ASN A 303 -26.21 -5.46 -9.88
N PRO A 304 -26.72 -5.69 -8.66
CA PRO A 304 -26.08 -6.55 -7.67
C PRO A 304 -26.17 -8.05 -8.03
N VAL A 305 -25.05 -8.77 -7.85
CA VAL A 305 -24.93 -10.24 -7.99
C VAL A 305 -24.58 -10.81 -6.61
N PRO A 306 -25.20 -11.93 -6.17
CA PRO A 306 -24.95 -12.48 -4.84
C PRO A 306 -23.57 -13.14 -4.70
N ALA A 307 -22.99 -13.04 -3.50
CA ALA A 307 -21.65 -13.52 -3.17
C ALA A 307 -21.45 -15.05 -3.41
N PRO A 308 -20.33 -15.48 -4.01
CA PRO A 308 -20.08 -16.89 -4.27
C PRO A 308 -19.67 -17.65 -2.99
N LYS A 309 -20.25 -18.84 -2.81
CA LYS A 309 -19.78 -19.84 -1.84
C LYS A 309 -18.49 -20.46 -2.35
N ILE A 310 -17.40 -20.28 -1.60
CA ILE A 310 -16.10 -20.89 -1.90
C ILE A 310 -16.09 -22.31 -1.31
N ILE A 311 -16.07 -23.34 -2.16
CA ILE A 311 -15.90 -24.75 -1.77
C ILE A 311 -14.51 -25.21 -2.21
N PHE A 312 -13.67 -25.66 -1.28
CA PHE A 312 -12.33 -26.17 -1.57
C PHE A 312 -12.31 -27.70 -1.56
N GLY A 313 -11.99 -28.30 -2.71
CA GLY A 313 -11.74 -29.74 -2.83
C GLY A 313 -10.41 -30.13 -2.18
N HIS A 314 -10.45 -31.04 -1.21
CA HIS A 314 -9.28 -31.77 -0.72
C HIS A 314 -8.97 -32.94 -1.66
N THR A 315 -7.78 -32.97 -2.25
CA THR A 315 -7.26 -34.18 -2.90
C THR A 315 -6.61 -35.09 -1.84
N PRO A 316 -7.01 -36.38 -1.70
CA PRO A 316 -6.43 -37.24 -0.67
C PRO A 316 -5.05 -37.76 -1.07
N LYS A 317 -4.11 -37.73 -0.12
CA LYS A 317 -2.78 -38.35 -0.20
C LYS A 317 -2.90 -39.84 -0.56
N ARG A 318 -2.10 -40.26 -1.55
CA ARG A 318 -1.90 -41.66 -1.97
C ARG A 318 -1.61 -42.57 -0.76
N ARG A 319 -2.44 -43.61 -0.58
CA ARG A 319 -2.18 -44.73 0.34
C ARG A 319 -0.98 -45.56 -0.15
N ARG A 320 0.04 -45.72 0.69
CA ARG A 320 1.01 -46.83 0.59
C ARG A 320 0.44 -48.05 1.34
N GLY A 321 0.57 -49.23 0.74
CA GLY A 321 0.10 -50.52 1.27
C GLY A 321 0.90 -51.03 2.48
N PRO A 322 0.49 -52.19 3.06
CA PRO A 322 0.55 -52.43 4.50
C PRO A 322 1.82 -53.15 4.95
N HIS A 323 2.39 -52.70 6.07
CA HIS A 323 3.32 -53.50 6.86
C HIS A 323 2.56 -54.23 7.97
N ARG A 324 2.62 -55.57 7.95
CA ARG A 324 2.24 -56.46 9.04
C ARG A 324 2.97 -56.08 10.34
N ARG A 325 2.25 -56.02 11.45
CA ARG A 325 2.81 -56.17 12.81
C ARG A 325 1.90 -57.08 13.63
N GLU A 326 2.50 -58.16 14.12
CA GLU A 326 1.96 -59.08 15.13
C GLU A 326 1.84 -58.42 16.52
N PRO A 327 1.00 -58.96 17.43
CA PRO A 327 0.59 -58.29 18.66
C PRO A 327 1.56 -58.51 19.82
N LEU A 328 1.79 -57.47 20.62
CA LEU A 328 2.51 -57.54 21.89
C LEU A 328 1.56 -57.94 23.03
N ARG A 329 1.99 -58.97 23.76
CA ARG A 329 1.37 -59.55 24.95
C ARG A 329 1.29 -58.57 26.13
N ASN A 330 0.15 -58.59 26.80
CA ASN A 330 -0.07 -58.02 28.14
C ASN A 330 0.66 -58.84 29.21
N LEU A 331 1.37 -58.16 30.12
CA LEU A 331 1.74 -58.68 31.44
C LEU A 331 1.80 -57.52 32.45
N LYS A 332 0.91 -57.56 33.45
CA LYS A 332 1.20 -57.16 34.83
C LYS A 332 0.50 -58.14 35.79
N PRO A 333 1.17 -58.60 36.86
CA PRO A 333 0.63 -59.59 37.79
C PRO A 333 -0.05 -58.93 39.00
N THR A 334 -1.07 -59.61 39.54
CA THR A 334 -1.60 -59.39 40.89
C THR A 334 -1.25 -60.58 41.77
N ASP A 335 -0.79 -60.24 42.96
CA ASP A 335 -0.26 -61.08 44.02
C ASP A 335 -1.32 -61.86 44.82
N ARG A 336 -0.88 -63.04 45.31
CA ARG A 336 -1.23 -63.82 46.51
C ARG A 336 -2.46 -64.77 46.53
N PRO A 337 -2.47 -65.75 47.45
CA PRO A 337 -1.35 -66.45 48.13
C PRO A 337 -1.14 -67.89 47.63
#